data_AF-A0A7C3AQ59-F1
#
_entry.id   AF-A0A7C3AQ59-F1
#
_cell.length_a   1.000
_cell.length_b   1.000
_cell.length_c   1.000
_cell.angle_alpha   90.00
_cell.angle_beta   90.00
_cell.angle_gamma   90.00
#
_symmetry.space_group_name_H-M   'P 1'
#
loop_
_entity.id
_entity.type
_entity.pdbx_description
1 polymer ?
#
loop_
_entity_poly.entity_id
_entity_poly.type
_entity_poly.pdbx_seq_one_letter_code
_entity_poly.pdbx_strand_id
1 'polypeptide(L)'
;MKRNPFAVSPTPSKNGRCTYAATVAQAIESRRALLDRALAQLAERPGVLALIAAWLVDTLRRGNKVLIAGNGGSAAEAQHFAAELVGRFKRERAPYPVLAITTDTAILTAVSNDYGYDHVFARQVTALAGPGDLLMLFSTSGESRNVLAAAEAGRNR
;
A
#
# COMPACT_ATOMS: atom_id res chain seq x y z
N MET A 1 24.33 3.84 3.21
CA MET A 1 23.70 3.42 1.94
C MET A 1 23.48 1.91 1.96
N LYS A 2 22.24 1.45 2.16
CA LYS A 2 21.88 0.02 2.16
C LYS A 2 21.85 -0.47 0.70
N ARG A 3 22.52 -1.60 0.38
CA ARG A 3 22.55 -2.21 -0.97
C ARG A 3 21.12 -2.56 -1.41
N ASN A 4 20.77 -2.25 -2.66
CA ASN A 4 19.48 -2.61 -3.26
C ASN A 4 19.42 -4.14 -3.49
N PRO A 5 18.53 -4.89 -2.81
CA PRO A 5 18.40 -6.33 -3.00
C PRO A 5 17.81 -6.73 -4.37
N PHE A 6 17.34 -5.74 -5.15
CA PHE A 6 16.87 -5.91 -6.54
C PHE A 6 17.91 -5.50 -7.59
N ALA A 7 19.16 -5.26 -7.20
CA ALA A 7 20.24 -5.06 -8.17
C ALA A 7 20.54 -6.38 -8.89
N VAL A 8 19.79 -6.64 -9.96
CA VAL A 8 20.06 -7.76 -10.87
C VAL A 8 21.37 -7.45 -11.58
N SER A 9 22.43 -8.15 -11.18
CA SER A 9 23.72 -8.08 -11.87
C SER A 9 23.54 -8.79 -13.22
N PRO A 10 23.78 -8.11 -14.35
CA PRO A 10 23.60 -8.75 -15.65
C PRO A 10 24.56 -9.93 -15.77
N THR A 11 24.04 -11.12 -16.07
CA THR A 11 24.87 -12.27 -16.42
C THR A 11 25.66 -11.95 -17.69
N PRO A 12 26.99 -12.11 -17.70
CA PRO A 12 27.80 -11.67 -18.82
C PRO A 12 27.57 -12.58 -20.03
N SER A 13 27.01 -12.01 -21.10
CA SER A 13 27.07 -12.59 -22.44
C SER A 13 28.52 -12.61 -22.90
N LYS A 14 28.93 -13.67 -23.62
CA LYS A 14 30.30 -13.89 -24.12
C LYS A 14 30.86 -12.74 -24.98
N ASN A 15 30.05 -11.72 -25.35
CA ASN A 15 30.47 -10.51 -26.07
C ASN A 15 30.13 -9.18 -25.35
N GLY A 16 29.91 -9.18 -24.03
CA GLY A 16 29.89 -7.93 -23.23
C GLY A 16 28.74 -6.94 -23.49
N ARG A 17 27.78 -7.24 -24.37
CA ARG A 17 26.55 -6.44 -24.55
C ARG A 17 25.32 -7.27 -24.17
N CYS A 18 24.75 -6.97 -23.01
CA CYS A 18 23.39 -7.40 -22.70
C CYS A 18 22.45 -6.53 -23.54
N THR A 19 21.63 -7.13 -24.42
CA THR A 19 20.67 -6.37 -25.20
C THR A 19 19.49 -5.94 -24.31
N TYR A 20 18.86 -4.80 -24.60
CA TYR A 20 17.65 -4.40 -23.88
C TYR A 20 16.58 -5.50 -23.90
N ALA A 21 16.47 -6.24 -25.02
CA ALA A 21 15.56 -7.38 -25.14
C ALA A 21 15.86 -8.49 -24.12
N ALA A 22 17.13 -8.86 -23.92
CA ALA A 22 17.51 -9.86 -22.93
C ALA A 22 17.23 -9.38 -21.50
N THR A 23 17.51 -8.11 -21.20
CA THR A 23 17.20 -7.50 -19.90
C THR A 23 15.70 -7.51 -19.61
N VAL A 24 14.87 -7.15 -20.59
CA VAL A 24 13.40 -7.16 -20.45
C VAL A 24 12.90 -8.59 -20.24
N ALA A 25 13.37 -9.57 -21.02
CA ALA A 25 13.00 -10.97 -20.83
C ALA A 25 13.35 -11.47 -19.42
N GLN A 26 14.56 -11.14 -18.94
CA GLN A 26 14.99 -11.48 -17.58
C GLN A 26 14.12 -10.82 -16.50
N ALA A 27 13.74 -9.55 -16.68
CA ALA A 27 12.88 -8.83 -15.73
C ALA A 27 11.47 -9.44 -15.66
N ILE A 28 10.89 -9.83 -16.80
CA ILE A 28 9.59 -10.52 -16.87
C ILE A 28 9.65 -11.85 -16.12
N GLU A 29 10.67 -12.68 -16.40
CA GLU A 29 10.81 -13.98 -15.75
C GLU A 29 11.05 -13.83 -14.23
N SER A 30 11.86 -12.86 -13.83
CA SER A 30 12.08 -12.54 -12.42
C SER A 30 10.77 -12.12 -11.72
N ARG A 31 9.93 -11.32 -12.39
CA ARG A 31 8.64 -10.89 -11.85
C ARG A 31 7.66 -12.07 -11.73
N ARG A 32 7.61 -12.96 -12.73
CA ARG A 32 6.82 -14.19 -12.69
C ARG A 32 7.22 -15.06 -11.51
N ALA A 33 8.50 -15.37 -11.35
CA ALA A 33 8.99 -16.19 -10.24
C ALA A 33 8.73 -15.56 -8.86
N LEU A 34 8.72 -14.22 -8.76
CA LEU A 34 8.35 -13.53 -7.53
C LEU A 34 6.84 -13.63 -7.26
N LEU A 35 6.00 -13.50 -8.29
CA LEU A 35 4.56 -13.64 -8.17
C LEU A 35 4.18 -15.07 -7.76
N ASP A 36 4.76 -16.09 -8.38
CA ASP A 36 4.49 -17.50 -8.08
C ASP A 36 4.81 -17.81 -6.61
N ARG A 37 5.95 -17.31 -6.09
CA ARG A 37 6.31 -17.46 -4.67
C ARG A 37 5.32 -16.75 -3.74
N ALA A 38 4.92 -15.52 -4.09
CA ALA A 38 3.97 -14.77 -3.27
C ALA A 38 2.59 -15.47 -3.22
N LEU A 39 2.11 -15.98 -4.36
CA LEU A 39 0.87 -16.74 -4.43
C LEU A 39 0.93 -18.04 -3.64
N ALA A 40 2.04 -18.78 -3.71
CA ALA A 40 2.24 -19.99 -2.91
C ALA A 40 2.17 -19.69 -1.40
N GLN A 41 2.84 -18.63 -0.93
CA GLN A 41 2.79 -18.22 0.48
C GLN A 41 1.39 -17.79 0.93
N LEU A 42 0.64 -17.09 0.07
CA LEU A 42 -0.74 -16.70 0.36
C LEU A 42 -1.68 -17.92 0.38
N ALA A 43 -1.45 -18.91 -0.48
CA ALA A 43 -2.22 -20.15 -0.53
C ALA A 43 -2.04 -21.00 0.75
N GLU A 44 -0.89 -20.90 1.41
CA GLU A 44 -0.66 -21.53 2.73
C GLU A 44 -1.35 -20.79 3.88
N ARG A 45 -1.76 -19.53 3.68
CA ARG A 45 -2.32 -18.66 4.72
C ARG A 45 -3.61 -17.94 4.30
N PRO A 46 -4.61 -18.66 3.73
CA PRO A 46 -5.83 -18.02 3.23
C PRO A 46 -6.61 -17.28 4.32
N GLY A 47 -6.48 -17.74 5.57
CA GLY A 47 -7.12 -17.14 6.73
C GLY A 47 -6.74 -15.68 6.97
N VAL A 48 -5.53 -15.26 6.59
CA VAL A 48 -5.09 -13.86 6.77
C VAL A 48 -5.88 -12.92 5.86
N LEU A 49 -6.02 -13.27 4.58
CA LEU A 49 -6.80 -12.47 3.63
C LEU A 49 -8.29 -12.48 3.98
N ALA A 50 -8.82 -13.65 4.39
CA ALA A 50 -10.20 -13.77 4.83
C ALA A 50 -10.49 -12.89 6.06
N LEU A 51 -9.56 -12.83 7.01
CA LEU A 51 -9.68 -11.99 8.20
C LEU A 51 -9.67 -10.50 7.85
N ILE A 52 -8.73 -10.06 7.01
CA ILE A 52 -8.66 -8.65 6.56
C ILE A 52 -9.94 -8.27 5.80
N ALA A 53 -10.44 -9.15 4.92
CA ALA A 53 -11.70 -8.93 4.21
C ALA A 53 -12.89 -8.87 5.17
N ALA A 54 -12.92 -9.71 6.21
CA ALA A 54 -13.96 -9.70 7.22
C ALA A 54 -13.97 -8.39 8.02
N TRP A 55 -12.80 -7.89 8.43
CA TRP A 55 -12.68 -6.58 9.09
C TRP A 55 -13.20 -5.45 8.21
N LEU A 56 -12.77 -5.41 6.94
CA LEU A 56 -13.24 -4.40 6.00
C LEU A 56 -14.77 -4.44 5.83
N VAL A 57 -15.35 -5.63 5.65
CA VAL A 57 -16.80 -5.79 5.49
C VAL A 57 -17.54 -5.37 6.75
N ASP A 58 -17.08 -5.77 7.94
CA ASP A 58 -17.72 -5.41 9.21
C ASP A 58 -17.67 -3.90 9.47
N THR A 59 -16.50 -3.26 9.27
CA THR A 59 -16.35 -1.80 9.37
C THR A 59 -17.37 -1.09 8.48
N LEU A 60 -17.43 -1.46 7.20
CA LEU A 60 -18.33 -0.81 6.24
C LEU A 60 -19.82 -1.07 6.56
N ARG A 61 -20.17 -2.28 7.01
CA ARG A 61 -21.55 -2.62 7.40
C ARG A 61 -22.04 -1.83 8.62
N ARG A 62 -21.13 -1.47 9.52
CA ARG A 62 -21.43 -0.61 10.68
C ARG A 62 -21.53 0.87 10.33
N GLY A 63 -21.31 1.23 9.06
CA GLY A 63 -21.32 2.63 8.62
C GLY A 63 -20.02 3.38 8.91
N ASN A 64 -18.98 2.69 9.41
CA ASN A 64 -17.68 3.27 9.67
C ASN A 64 -16.87 3.40 8.37
N LYS A 65 -15.85 4.25 8.40
CA LYS A 65 -15.02 4.54 7.23
C LYS A 65 -13.68 3.81 7.27
N VAL A 66 -13.05 3.76 6.10
CA VAL A 66 -11.73 3.16 5.92
C VAL A 66 -10.75 4.23 5.46
N LEU A 67 -9.65 4.40 6.18
CA LEU A 67 -8.54 5.26 5.79
C LEU A 67 -7.41 4.39 5.25
N ILE A 68 -6.77 4.83 4.16
CA ILE A 68 -5.70 4.07 3.51
C ILE A 68 -4.48 4.95 3.27
N ALA A 69 -3.29 4.46 3.62
CA ALA A 69 -2.04 5.19 3.42
C ALA A 69 -0.87 4.30 2.99
N GLY A 70 0.09 4.89 2.29
CA GLY A 70 1.33 4.25 1.86
C GLY A 70 2.23 5.22 1.11
N ASN A 71 3.47 4.84 0.84
CA ASN A 71 4.45 5.67 0.13
C ASN A 71 4.71 5.17 -1.29
N GLY A 72 5.00 6.09 -2.22
CA GLY A 72 5.40 5.74 -3.60
C GLY A 72 4.35 4.89 -4.31
N GLY A 73 4.74 3.73 -4.84
CA GLY A 73 3.79 2.78 -5.45
C GLY A 73 2.66 2.37 -4.49
N SER A 74 2.93 2.29 -3.19
CA SER A 74 1.88 2.01 -2.18
C SER A 74 0.89 3.15 -2.01
N ALA A 75 1.28 4.41 -2.30
CA ALA A 75 0.34 5.53 -2.36
C ALA A 75 -0.59 5.41 -3.57
N ALA A 76 -0.06 4.95 -4.71
CA ALA A 76 -0.87 4.67 -5.91
C ALA A 76 -1.88 3.54 -5.65
N GLU A 77 -1.46 2.45 -4.99
CA GLU A 77 -2.38 1.37 -4.58
C GLU A 77 -3.42 1.85 -3.56
N ALA A 78 -3.06 2.75 -2.63
CA ALA A 78 -4.01 3.30 -1.65
C ALA A 78 -5.15 4.06 -2.34
N GLN A 79 -4.84 4.96 -3.27
CA GLN A 79 -5.85 5.70 -4.02
C GLN A 79 -6.61 4.81 -5.02
N HIS A 80 -5.97 3.80 -5.63
CA HIS A 80 -6.65 2.85 -6.50
C HIS A 80 -7.68 2.04 -5.69
N PHE A 81 -7.28 1.47 -4.56
CA PHE A 81 -8.17 0.72 -3.69
C PHE A 81 -9.36 1.57 -3.21
N ALA A 82 -9.11 2.82 -2.82
CA ALA A 82 -10.17 3.76 -2.44
C ALA A 82 -11.13 4.03 -3.61
N ALA A 83 -10.62 4.25 -4.83
CA ALA A 83 -11.43 4.50 -6.02
C ALA A 83 -12.38 3.33 -6.35
N GLU A 84 -11.90 2.09 -6.24
CA GLU A 84 -12.73 0.88 -6.48
C GLU A 84 -13.87 0.73 -5.45
N LEU A 85 -13.67 1.21 -4.23
CA LEU A 85 -14.66 1.13 -3.14
C LEU A 85 -15.62 2.32 -3.11
N VAL A 86 -15.14 3.53 -3.35
CA VAL A 86 -16.01 4.72 -3.45
C VAL A 86 -16.83 4.65 -4.73
N GLY A 87 -16.17 4.37 -5.86
CA GLY A 87 -16.82 4.15 -7.15
C GLY A 87 -17.35 2.72 -7.26
N ARG A 88 -16.93 2.05 -8.32
CA ARG A 88 -17.39 0.70 -8.66
C ARG A 88 -16.19 -0.20 -8.97
N PHE A 89 -16.19 -1.38 -8.35
CA PHE A 89 -15.30 -2.48 -8.69
C PHE A 89 -15.93 -3.38 -9.76
N LYS A 90 -16.55 -4.50 -9.37
CA LYS A 90 -17.18 -5.45 -10.32
C LYS A 90 -18.69 -5.24 -10.50
N ARG A 91 -19.40 -5.10 -9.38
CA ARG A 91 -20.87 -5.02 -9.33
C ARG A 91 -21.33 -3.62 -8.98
N GLU A 92 -22.47 -3.23 -9.52
CA GLU A 92 -23.17 -2.01 -9.13
C GLU A 92 -23.68 -2.12 -7.69
N ARG A 93 -23.47 -1.07 -6.90
CA ARG A 93 -23.85 -0.98 -5.48
C ARG A 93 -23.74 0.46 -4.98
N ALA A 94 -24.26 0.73 -3.79
CA ALA A 94 -24.02 1.99 -3.09
C ALA A 94 -22.51 2.21 -2.82
N PRO A 95 -22.03 3.47 -2.84
CA PRO A 95 -20.64 3.81 -2.57
C PRO A 95 -20.24 3.49 -1.12
N TYR A 96 -18.97 3.18 -0.87
CA TYR A 96 -18.44 2.97 0.47
C TYR A 96 -17.60 4.17 0.96
N PRO A 97 -17.64 4.51 2.25
CA PRO A 97 -16.86 5.62 2.82
C PRO A 97 -15.38 5.23 2.97
N VAL A 98 -14.60 5.39 1.90
CA VAL A 98 -13.17 5.05 1.88
C VAL A 98 -12.35 6.26 1.44
N LEU A 99 -11.28 6.55 2.18
CA LEU A 99 -10.41 7.70 1.94
C LEU A 99 -8.94 7.27 1.86
N ALA A 100 -8.31 7.53 0.72
CA ALA A 100 -6.85 7.48 0.63
C ALA A 100 -6.27 8.80 1.15
N ILE A 101 -5.52 8.77 2.25
CA ILE A 101 -4.90 9.96 2.86
C ILE A 101 -3.53 10.29 2.24
N THR A 102 -3.38 9.97 0.95
CA THR A 102 -2.18 10.11 0.13
C THR A 102 -2.36 11.08 -1.04
N THR A 103 -3.53 11.70 -1.18
CA THR A 103 -3.95 12.39 -2.40
C THR A 103 -3.93 13.91 -2.28
N ASP A 104 -4.30 14.46 -1.12
CA ASP A 104 -4.32 15.90 -0.90
C ASP A 104 -2.89 16.43 -0.73
N THR A 105 -2.35 16.97 -1.82
CA THR A 105 -0.98 17.48 -1.87
C THR A 105 -0.79 18.69 -0.97
N ALA A 106 -1.82 19.50 -0.72
CA ALA A 106 -1.73 20.63 0.18
C ALA A 106 -1.56 20.13 1.63
N ILE A 107 -2.33 19.13 2.05
CA ILE A 107 -2.16 18.51 3.38
C ILE A 107 -0.79 17.85 3.49
N LEU A 108 -0.39 17.03 2.51
CA LEU A 108 0.89 16.33 2.55
C LEU A 108 2.08 17.29 2.64
N THR A 109 2.09 18.35 1.84
CA THR A 109 3.19 19.31 1.80
C THR A 109 3.19 20.24 3.02
N ALA A 110 2.02 20.71 3.49
CA ALA A 110 1.93 21.51 4.71
C ALA A 110 2.39 20.72 5.94
N VAL A 111 1.87 19.49 6.14
CA VAL A 111 2.26 18.68 7.30
C VAL A 111 3.74 18.29 7.22
N SER A 112 4.23 17.95 6.02
CA SER A 112 5.66 17.64 5.85
C SER A 112 6.55 18.85 6.14
N ASN A 113 6.13 20.05 5.76
CA ASN A 113 6.89 21.28 6.00
C ASN A 113 6.91 21.65 7.49
N ASP A 114 5.75 21.61 8.14
CA ASP A 114 5.56 22.16 9.48
C ASP A 114 5.92 21.15 10.59
N TYR A 115 5.71 19.86 10.34
CA TYR A 115 5.88 18.79 11.32
C TYR A 115 6.88 17.71 10.89
N GLY A 116 7.31 17.70 9.62
CA GLY A 116 8.18 16.67 9.07
C GLY A 116 7.41 15.52 8.40
N TYR A 117 8.08 14.88 7.42
CA TYR A 117 7.44 13.85 6.60
C TYR A 117 6.98 12.62 7.39
N ASP A 118 7.60 12.33 8.54
CA ASP A 118 7.21 11.24 9.45
C ASP A 118 5.80 11.41 10.02
N HIS A 119 5.19 12.60 9.94
CA HIS A 119 3.87 12.89 10.52
C HIS A 119 2.73 13.01 9.50
N VAL A 120 3.03 12.94 8.18
CA VAL A 120 2.06 13.24 7.11
C VAL A 120 0.78 12.41 7.18
N PHE A 121 0.87 11.14 7.54
CA PHE A 121 -0.29 10.26 7.70
C PHE A 121 -0.86 10.30 9.11
N ALA A 122 -0.01 10.31 10.14
CA ALA A 122 -0.44 10.33 11.54
C ALA A 122 -1.33 11.54 11.88
N ARG A 123 -1.02 12.71 11.30
CA ARG A 123 -1.81 13.94 11.48
C ARG A 123 -3.20 13.81 10.87
N GLN A 124 -3.29 13.23 9.68
CA GLN A 124 -4.56 12.98 8.99
C GLN A 124 -5.39 11.91 9.71
N VAL A 125 -4.78 10.81 10.14
CA VAL A 125 -5.45 9.79 10.98
C VAL A 125 -6.01 10.44 12.24
N THR A 126 -5.23 11.28 12.91
CA THR A 126 -5.65 11.99 14.11
C THR A 126 -6.86 12.89 13.89
N ALA A 127 -6.92 13.56 12.75
CA ALA A 127 -8.01 14.48 12.43
C ALA A 127 -9.27 13.78 11.93
N LEU A 128 -9.11 12.68 11.18
CA LEU A 128 -10.19 12.10 10.38
C LEU A 128 -10.73 10.79 10.95
N ALA A 129 -9.89 9.95 11.58
CA ALA A 129 -10.34 8.66 12.11
C ALA A 129 -11.18 8.84 13.38
N GLY A 130 -12.26 8.08 13.48
CA GLY A 130 -13.10 7.97 14.66
C GLY A 130 -13.19 6.52 15.18
N PRO A 131 -13.84 6.33 16.34
CA PRO A 131 -13.98 5.00 16.93
C PRO A 131 -14.65 4.00 15.98
N GLY A 132 -14.03 2.84 15.78
CA GLY A 132 -14.54 1.76 14.93
C GLY A 132 -14.22 1.88 13.44
N ASP A 133 -13.55 2.95 13.01
CA ASP A 133 -12.98 3.04 11.66
C ASP A 133 -11.84 2.04 11.46
N LEU A 134 -11.56 1.73 10.20
CA LEU A 134 -10.44 0.85 9.82
C LEU A 134 -9.32 1.68 9.18
N LEU A 135 -8.09 1.46 9.64
CA LEU A 135 -6.89 2.03 9.04
C LEU A 135 -6.11 0.92 8.30
N MET A 136 -5.96 1.06 6.98
CA MET A 136 -5.17 0.17 6.15
C MET A 136 -3.86 0.85 5.74
N LEU A 137 -2.74 0.18 5.98
CA LEU A 137 -1.41 0.76 5.84
C LEU A 137 -0.53 -0.12 4.95
N PHE A 138 0.00 0.45 3.88
CA PHE A 138 0.80 -0.25 2.89
C PHE A 138 2.27 0.18 2.98
N SER A 139 3.14 -0.78 3.27
CA SER A 139 4.59 -0.61 3.27
C SER A 139 5.26 -1.88 2.78
N THR A 140 6.10 -1.78 1.76
CA THR A 140 6.86 -2.92 1.24
C THR A 140 8.02 -3.31 2.14
N SER A 141 8.58 -2.37 2.92
CA SER A 141 9.64 -2.64 3.89
C SER A 141 9.12 -2.97 5.28
N GLY A 142 7.92 -2.52 5.63
CA GLY A 142 7.40 -2.57 7.00
C GLY A 142 8.07 -1.57 7.97
N GLU A 143 9.02 -0.77 7.49
CA GLU A 143 9.84 0.14 8.31
C GLU A 143 9.56 1.63 8.05
N SER A 144 8.58 1.95 7.18
CA SER A 144 8.27 3.34 6.83
C SER A 144 7.77 4.12 8.05
N ARG A 145 8.55 5.11 8.52
CA ARG A 145 8.28 5.86 9.76
C ARG A 145 6.93 6.54 9.77
N ASN A 146 6.55 7.20 8.67
CA ASN A 146 5.24 7.85 8.55
C ASN A 146 4.06 6.86 8.58
N VAL A 147 4.25 5.64 8.10
CA VAL A 147 3.26 4.56 8.20
C VAL A 147 3.17 4.03 9.62
N LEU A 148 4.32 3.82 10.29
CA LEU A 148 4.35 3.39 11.69
C LEU A 148 3.70 4.42 12.63
N ALA A 149 3.99 5.71 12.42
CA ALA A 149 3.36 6.80 13.16
C ALA A 149 1.83 6.84 12.93
N ALA A 150 1.36 6.54 11.72
CA ALA A 150 -0.08 6.42 11.45
C ALA A 150 -0.71 5.21 12.18
N ALA A 151 -0.01 4.07 12.25
CA ALA A 151 -0.48 2.90 12.98
C ALA A 151 -0.60 3.17 14.49
N GLU A 152 0.35 3.92 15.06
CA GLU A 152 0.28 4.38 16.44
C GLU A 152 -0.86 5.37 16.66
N ALA A 153 -1.01 6.37 15.78
CA ALA A 153 -2.11 7.32 15.85
C ALA A 153 -3.48 6.64 15.78
N GLY A 154 -3.63 5.61 14.94
CA GLY A 154 -4.87 4.85 14.79
C GLY A 154 -5.22 3.97 15.99
N ARG A 155 -4.22 3.48 16.74
CA ARG A 155 -4.44 2.73 17.98
C ARG A 155 -5.03 3.59 19.11
N ASN A 156 -4.89 4.91 19.02
CA ASN A 156 -5.36 5.87 20.02
C ASN A 156 -6.71 6.51 19.65
N ARG A 157 -7.50 5.90 18.76
CA ARG A 157 -8.81 6.36 18.29
C ARG A 157 -9.90 5.37 18.67
#